data_AF-A0A2N2NS20-F1
#
_entry.id   AF-A0A2N2NS20-F1
#
_cell.length_a   1.000
_cell.length_b   1.000
_cell.length_c   1.000
_cell.angle_alpha   90.00
_cell.angle_beta   90.00
_cell.angle_gamma   90.00
#
_symmetry.space_group_name_H-M   'P 1'
#
loop_
_entity.id
_entity.type
_entity.pdbx_description
1 polymer ?
#
loop_
_entity_poly.entity_id
_entity_poly.type
_entity_poly.pdbx_seq_one_letter_code
_entity_poly.pdbx_strand_id
1 'polypeptide(L)' 'MDNRSGCLVGLLKLFLLDKVFDWLQSRFGFGQGCMGCGCGVILLIAFLIIAGAIIFDTNWFSLF' A
#
# COMPACT_ATOMS: atom_id res chain seq x y z
N MET A 1 -12.77 -21.45 -8.25
CA MET A 1 -12.67 -20.86 -6.90
C MET A 1 -12.34 -19.39 -7.10
N ASP A 2 -13.36 -18.54 -7.08
CA ASP A 2 -13.23 -17.08 -7.14
C ASP A 2 -12.65 -16.58 -5.81
N ASN A 3 -11.32 -16.69 -5.65
CA ASN A 3 -10.59 -16.17 -4.48
C ASN A 3 -10.22 -14.69 -4.66
N ARG A 4 -11.01 -13.90 -5.39
CA ARG A 4 -10.75 -12.46 -5.50
C ARG A 4 -11.23 -11.79 -4.22
N SER A 5 -10.37 -10.98 -3.61
CA SER A 5 -10.70 -10.25 -2.38
C SER A 5 -11.94 -9.37 -2.64
N GLY A 6 -13.00 -9.50 -1.81
CA GLY A 6 -14.18 -8.62 -1.89
C GLY A 6 -13.86 -7.16 -1.58
N CYS A 7 -14.75 -6.23 -1.94
CA CYS A 7 -14.55 -4.78 -1.80
C CYS A 7 -14.14 -4.36 -0.37
N LEU A 8 -14.79 -4.90 0.66
CA LEU A 8 -14.49 -4.58 2.06
C LEU A 8 -13.10 -5.07 2.48
N VAL A 9 -12.71 -6.26 2.00
CA VAL A 9 -11.39 -6.86 2.25
C VAL A 9 -10.30 -6.09 1.53
N GLY A 10 -10.54 -5.66 0.29
CA GLY A 10 -9.64 -4.79 -0.46
C GLY A 10 -9.43 -3.44 0.24
N LEU A 11 -10.50 -2.82 0.71
CA LEU A 11 -10.44 -1.53 1.43
C LEU A 11 -9.68 -1.66 2.75
N LEU A 12 -9.88 -2.75 3.48
CA LEU A 12 -9.15 -3.03 4.72
C LEU A 12 -7.65 -3.28 4.46
N LYS A 13 -7.30 -4.01 3.39
CA LYS A 13 -5.91 -4.22 2.98
C LYS A 13 -5.24 -2.90 2.59
N LEU A 14 -5.92 -2.06 1.82
CA LEU A 14 -5.43 -0.73 1.43
C LEU A 14 -5.22 0.16 2.66
N PHE A 15 -6.17 0.18 3.59
CA PHE A 15 -6.06 0.96 4.82
C PHE A 15 -4.91 0.50 5.72
N LEU A 16 -4.73 -0.82 5.87
CA LEU A 16 -3.61 -1.37 6.63
C LEU A 16 -2.27 -1.04 5.97
N LEU A 17 -2.21 -1.15 4.64
CA LEU A 17 -1.03 -0.81 3.86
C LEU A 17 -0.67 0.67 4.02
N ASP A 18 -1.65 1.57 3.89
CA ASP A 18 -1.48 3.02 4.05
C ASP A 18 -0.93 3.37 5.44
N LYS A 19 -1.48 2.77 6.50
CA LYS A 19 -1.02 2.98 7.88
C LYS A 19 0.41 2.47 8.12
N VAL A 20 0.74 1.29 7.59
CA VAL A 20 2.11 0.73 7.66
C VAL A 20 3.06 1.62 6.88
N PHE A 21 2.62 2.11 5.73
CA PHE A 21 3.41 2.94 4.85
C PHE A 21 3.72 4.30 5.47
N ASP A 22 2.71 4.98 6.02
CA ASP A 22 2.86 6.24 6.76
C ASP A 22 3.82 6.11 7.95
N TRP A 23 3.72 5.01 8.71
CA TRP A 23 4.66 4.71 9.80
C TRP A 23 6.09 4.50 9.29
N LEU A 24 6.26 3.74 8.21
CA LEU A 24 7.56 3.46 7.63
C LEU A 24 8.16 4.72 6.99
N GLN A 25 7.34 5.56 6.36
CA GLN A 25 7.73 6.82 5.75
C GLN A 25 8.05 7.89 6.80
N SER A 26 7.38 7.89 7.95
CA SER A 26 7.71 8.74 9.11
C SER A 26 9.02 8.32 9.80
N ARG A 27 9.37 7.02 9.76
CA ARG A 27 10.56 6.44 10.41
C ARG A 27 11.79 6.34 9.51
N PHE A 28 11.60 6.16 8.20
CA PHE A 28 12.67 5.94 7.23
C PHE A 28 12.58 6.85 5.99
N GLY A 29 11.43 7.49 5.77
CA GLY A 29 11.20 8.39 4.64
C GLY A 29 11.43 9.86 4.98
N PHE A 30 11.46 10.68 3.91
CA PHE A 30 11.57 12.15 3.86
C PHE A 30 11.78 12.87 5.21
N GLY A 31 13.03 13.22 5.52
CA GLY A 31 13.35 14.12 6.63
C GLY A 31 14.54 13.72 7.50
N GLN A 32 14.96 12.44 7.52
CA GLN A 32 16.18 12.01 8.21
C GLN A 32 17.39 11.94 7.27
N GLY A 33 18.05 13.08 7.06
CA GLY A 33 19.42 13.18 6.51
C GLY A 33 19.60 12.89 5.00
N CYS A 34 20.87 12.80 4.57
CA CYS A 34 21.33 12.72 3.17
C CYS A 34 20.79 11.50 2.37
N MET A 35 20.18 10.52 3.05
CA MET A 35 19.50 9.35 2.48
C MET A 35 17.99 9.53 2.28
N GLY A 36 17.43 10.71 2.61
CA GLY A 36 15.98 10.97 2.60
C GLY A 36 15.32 11.05 1.22
N CYS A 37 16.06 11.40 0.16
CA CYS A 37 15.53 11.45 -1.20
C CYS A 37 15.43 10.07 -1.88
N GLY A 38 16.31 9.12 -1.53
CA GLY A 38 16.36 7.81 -2.19
C GLY A 38 15.47 6.76 -1.52
N CYS A 39 15.60 6.62 -0.21
CA CYS A 39 14.89 5.57 0.54
C CYS A 39 13.38 5.82 0.58
N GLY A 40 12.96 7.09 0.69
CA GLY A 40 11.55 7.47 0.64
C GLY A 40 10.89 7.17 -0.70
N VAL A 41 11.59 7.35 -1.83
CA VAL A 41 11.07 7.07 -3.18
C VAL A 41 10.93 5.57 -3.43
N ILE A 42 11.90 4.78 -2.97
CA ILE A 42 11.86 3.31 -3.09
C ILE A 42 10.66 2.74 -2.34
N LEU A 43 10.42 3.22 -1.12
CA LEU A 43 9.24 2.88 -0.35
C LEU A 43 7.96 3.24 -1.12
N LEU A 44 7.90 4.44 -1.70
CA LEU A 44 6.70 4.93 -2.41
C LEU A 44 6.39 4.07 -3.65
N ILE A 45 7.42 3.65 -4.38
CA ILE A 45 7.28 2.72 -5.51
C ILE A 45 6.77 1.35 -5.03
N ALA A 46 7.32 0.81 -3.94
CA ALA A 46 6.86 -0.46 -3.39
C ALA A 46 5.38 -0.39 -2.96
N PHE A 47 4.97 0.71 -2.33
CA PHE A 47 3.57 0.96 -1.98
C PHE A 47 2.66 0.97 -3.19
N LEU A 48 3.03 1.71 -4.26
CA LEU A 48 2.23 1.78 -5.49
C LEU A 48 2.06 0.41 -6.15
N ILE A 49 3.11 -0.42 -6.16
CA ILE A 49 3.04 -1.78 -6.72
C ILE A 49 2.06 -2.65 -5.91
N ILE A 50 2.16 -2.60 -4.58
CA ILE A 50 1.32 -3.42 -3.69
C ILE A 50 -0.13 -2.90 -3.70
N ALA A 51 -0.34 -1.58 -3.65
CA ALA A 51 -1.66 -0.97 -3.74
C ALA A 51 -2.32 -1.28 -5.09
N GLY A 52 -1.57 -1.15 -6.19
CA GLY A 52 -2.02 -1.57 -7.52
C GLY A 52 -2.41 -3.03 -7.56
N ALA A 53 -1.58 -3.94 -7.04
CA ALA A 53 -1.88 -5.37 -6.97
C ALA A 53 -3.17 -5.65 -6.18
N ILE A 54 -3.41 -4.97 -5.06
CA ILE A 54 -4.66 -5.10 -4.28
C ILE A 54 -5.85 -4.57 -5.06
N ILE A 55 -5.73 -3.43 -5.74
CA ILE A 55 -6.82 -2.83 -6.52
C ILE A 55 -7.21 -3.71 -7.71
N PHE A 56 -6.24 -4.34 -8.38
CA PHE A 56 -6.47 -5.25 -9.51
C PHE A 56 -6.94 -6.65 -9.07
N ASP A 57 -6.53 -7.12 -7.89
CA ASP A 57 -7.01 -8.38 -7.30
C ASP A 57 -8.44 -8.25 -6.73
N THR A 58 -8.80 -7.05 -6.26
CA THR A 58 -10.10 -6.79 -5.62
C THR A 58 -11.20 -6.67 -6.66
N ASN A 59 -12.29 -7.42 -6.45
CA ASN A 59 -13.47 -7.33 -7.30
C ASN A 59 -14.43 -6.25 -6.76
N TRP A 60 -14.32 -5.02 -7.25
CA TRP A 60 -15.07 -3.85 -6.76
C TRP A 60 -16.59 -3.98 -6.84
N PHE A 61 -17.08 -4.83 -7.75
CA PHE A 61 -18.51 -5.13 -7.90
C PHE A 61 -18.98 -6.29 -7.01
N SER A 62 -18.08 -6.93 -6.25
CA SER A 62 -18.41 -7.96 -5.26
C SER A 62 -18.20 -7.41 -3.85
N LEU A 63 -19.26 -7.42 -3.04
CA LEU A 63 -19.20 -7.05 -1.62
C LEU A 63 -18.45 -8.08 -0.76
N PHE A 64 -18.42 -9.35 -1.21
CA PHE A 64 -17.78 -10.48 -0.55
C PHE A 64 -16.75 -11.15 -1.47
#